data_AF-A0A7S4JGN9-F1
#
_entry.id   AF-A0A7S4JGN9-F1
#
_cell.length_a   1.000
_cell.length_b   1.000
_cell.length_c   1.000
_cell.angle_alpha   90.00
_cell.angle_beta   90.00
_cell.angle_gamma   90.00
#
_symmetry.space_group_name_H-M   'P 1'
#
loop_
_entity.id
_entity.type
_entity.pdbx_description
1 polymer ?
#
loop_
_entity_poly.entity_id
_entity_poly.type
_entity_poly.pdbx_seq_one_letter_code
_entity_poly.pdbx_strand_id
1 'polypeptide(L)'
;AAGAQPGEGCSGGDAPVGDLLEVEALCAAFEGMLAVLSAIGPALMIQVRNDNNNIRKLRAAAASTGCATVRALLLAEVDAGKHLQGAALPSADAEDDATRSGGATLSDPSGAMALLWLARSLKFTLRLTEGLLDGARDAGGSPQMLDAELQGDEHLLVESHGAFAAELLREQNHITSGAIKAAYDAVIRPFHSWLLRKTFDMCASQVPSFSDVVDLLGSGLGDADREVQILADMALFCREGSPVVAAIEALYSDLQLEDLRRV
;
A
#
# COMPACT_ATOMS: atom_id res chain seq x y z
N ALA A 1 -18.49 41.53 -46.69
CA ALA A 1 -18.77 40.40 -45.80
C ALA A 1 -17.75 39.30 -46.09
N ALA A 2 -16.68 39.22 -45.30
CA ALA A 2 -15.68 38.18 -45.37
C ALA A 2 -15.70 37.47 -44.02
N GLY A 3 -16.03 36.18 -44.03
CA GLY A 3 -16.21 35.36 -42.83
C GLY A 3 -14.86 35.02 -42.20
N ALA A 4 -14.72 35.37 -40.93
CA ALA A 4 -13.66 34.84 -40.07
C ALA A 4 -14.07 33.44 -39.60
N GLN A 5 -13.20 32.45 -39.82
CA GLN A 5 -13.34 31.15 -39.19
C GLN A 5 -12.82 31.21 -37.74
N PRO A 6 -13.48 30.54 -36.77
CA PRO A 6 -12.99 30.45 -35.41
C PRO A 6 -11.81 29.48 -35.35
N GLY A 7 -10.74 29.93 -34.69
CA GLY A 7 -9.52 29.14 -34.47
C GLY A 7 -9.80 27.84 -33.73
N GLU A 8 -9.21 26.77 -34.24
CA GLU A 8 -9.15 25.46 -33.62
C GLU A 8 -8.57 25.58 -32.20
N GLY A 9 -9.31 25.04 -31.24
CA GLY A 9 -8.94 25.03 -29.84
C GLY A 9 -7.65 24.25 -29.61
N CYS A 10 -6.79 24.80 -28.77
CA CYS A 10 -5.67 24.09 -28.18
C CYS A 10 -6.21 22.82 -27.48
N SER A 11 -5.98 21.66 -28.10
CA SER A 11 -6.06 20.38 -27.42
C SER A 11 -5.04 20.40 -26.28
N GLY A 12 -5.52 20.52 -25.03
CA GLY A 12 -4.70 20.28 -23.86
C GLY A 12 -4.19 18.85 -23.96
N GLY A 13 -2.91 18.69 -24.31
CA GLY A 13 -2.26 17.40 -24.28
C GLY A 13 -2.26 16.93 -22.83
N ASP A 14 -2.83 15.74 -22.58
CA ASP A 14 -2.76 15.08 -21.29
C ASP A 14 -1.28 14.90 -20.92
N ALA A 15 -0.77 15.77 -20.06
CA ALA A 15 0.54 15.57 -19.48
C ALA A 15 0.52 14.21 -18.77
N PRO A 16 1.50 13.32 -19.00
CA PRO A 16 1.53 12.03 -18.34
C PRO A 16 1.48 12.25 -16.82
N VAL A 17 0.62 11.50 -16.11
CA VAL A 17 0.32 11.68 -14.67
C VAL A 17 1.59 11.82 -13.79
N GLY A 18 2.70 11.20 -14.18
CA GLY A 18 3.99 11.32 -13.50
C GLY A 18 4.58 12.74 -13.48
N ASP A 19 4.19 13.62 -14.40
CA ASP A 19 4.58 15.04 -14.43
C ASP A 19 3.86 15.85 -13.35
N LEU A 20 2.75 15.33 -12.83
CA LEU A 20 1.89 15.98 -11.85
C LEU A 20 2.21 15.58 -10.39
N LEU A 21 3.05 14.56 -10.19
CA LEU A 21 3.42 14.11 -8.85
C LEU A 21 4.46 15.05 -8.22
N GLU A 22 3.98 16.04 -7.48
CA GLU A 22 4.78 16.90 -6.60
C GLU A 22 5.41 16.09 -5.45
N VAL A 23 6.72 16.25 -5.23
CA VAL A 23 7.46 15.50 -4.19
C VAL A 23 6.91 15.79 -2.80
N GLU A 24 6.63 17.06 -2.49
CA GLU A 24 6.17 17.45 -1.16
C GLU A 24 4.74 16.97 -0.88
N ALA A 25 3.84 17.08 -1.86
CA ALA A 25 2.47 16.56 -1.73
C ALA A 25 2.47 15.04 -1.54
N LEU A 26 3.32 14.32 -2.27
CA LEU A 26 3.48 12.87 -2.10
C LEU A 26 4.00 12.53 -0.70
N CYS A 27 5.03 13.24 -0.23
CA CYS A 27 5.58 13.03 1.12
C CYS A 27 4.53 13.30 2.21
N ALA A 28 3.74 14.37 2.08
CA ALA A 28 2.66 14.68 3.01
C ALA A 28 1.57 13.59 3.03
N ALA A 29 1.23 13.03 1.86
CA ALA A 29 0.30 11.90 1.77
C ALA A 29 0.84 10.65 2.49
N PHE A 30 2.13 10.33 2.31
CA PHE A 30 2.78 9.26 3.06
C PHE A 30 2.77 9.51 4.56
N GLU A 31 3.01 10.73 5.03
CA GLU A 31 2.93 11.08 6.46
C GLU A 31 1.52 10.83 7.03
N GLY A 32 0.48 11.14 6.27
CA GLY A 32 -0.90 10.79 6.61
C GLY A 32 -1.11 9.28 6.74
N MET A 33 -0.62 8.50 5.76
CA MET A 33 -0.64 7.03 5.82
C MET A 33 0.13 6.49 7.04
N LEU A 34 1.29 7.07 7.36
CA LEU A 34 2.09 6.66 8.52
C LEU A 34 1.40 6.93 9.86
N ALA A 35 0.59 7.99 9.95
CA ALA A 35 -0.23 8.24 11.13
C ALA A 35 -1.28 7.12 11.33
N VAL A 36 -1.93 6.69 10.25
CA VAL A 36 -2.87 5.56 10.25
C VAL A 36 -2.18 4.26 10.66
N LEU A 37 -1.04 3.92 10.05
CA LEU A 37 -0.29 2.71 10.41
C LEU A 37 0.21 2.73 11.85
N SER A 38 0.56 3.91 12.38
CA SER A 38 0.97 4.08 13.77
C SER A 38 -0.18 3.82 14.75
N ALA A 39 -1.42 4.16 14.37
CA ALA A 39 -2.60 3.94 15.20
C ALA A 39 -2.94 2.45 15.39
N ILE A 40 -2.64 1.61 14.39
CA ILE A 40 -2.86 0.15 14.46
C ILE A 40 -1.94 -0.51 15.49
N GLY A 41 -0.76 0.07 15.75
CA GLY A 41 0.07 -0.28 16.90
C GLY A 41 1.47 -0.83 16.59
N PRO A 42 2.13 -1.45 17.59
CA PRO A 42 3.56 -1.75 17.56
C PRO A 42 4.01 -2.66 16.40
N ALA A 43 3.12 -3.54 15.92
CA ALA A 43 3.40 -4.47 14.83
C ALA A 43 3.84 -3.76 13.54
N LEU A 44 3.33 -2.54 13.29
CA LEU A 44 3.62 -1.77 12.08
C LEU A 44 4.70 -0.70 12.29
N MET A 45 5.22 -0.52 13.51
CA MET A 45 6.18 0.54 13.81
C MET A 45 7.52 0.40 13.08
N ILE A 46 7.90 -0.83 12.71
CA ILE A 46 9.10 -1.06 11.90
C ILE A 46 8.92 -0.46 10.49
N GLN A 47 7.75 -0.68 9.87
CA GLN A 47 7.40 -0.08 8.58
C GLN A 47 7.34 1.45 8.70
N VAL A 48 6.67 1.97 9.74
CA VAL A 48 6.59 3.42 9.98
C VAL A 48 7.97 4.07 10.06
N ARG A 49 8.93 3.45 10.77
CA ARG A 49 10.29 3.98 10.88
C ARG A 49 11.05 3.91 9.55
N ASN A 50 10.91 2.81 8.82
CA ASN A 50 11.51 2.63 7.51
C ASN A 50 11.04 3.72 6.53
N ASP A 51 9.74 3.94 6.47
CA ASP A 51 9.15 4.87 5.52
C ASP A 51 9.42 6.32 5.90
N ASN A 52 9.42 6.66 7.19
CA ASN A 52 9.91 7.96 7.66
C ASN A 52 11.34 8.26 7.19
N ASN A 53 12.21 7.24 7.19
CA ASN A 53 13.57 7.40 6.69
C ASN A 53 13.58 7.65 5.17
N ASN A 54 12.77 6.91 4.41
CA ASN A 54 12.67 7.10 2.95
C ASN A 54 12.04 8.46 2.58
N ILE A 55 11.04 8.95 3.31
CA ILE A 55 10.48 10.30 3.13
C ILE A 55 11.58 11.36 3.29
N ARG A 56 12.41 11.26 4.34
CA ARG A 56 13.52 12.20 4.56
C ARG A 56 14.54 12.13 3.42
N LYS A 57 14.91 10.94 2.96
CA LYS A 57 15.83 10.74 1.83
C LYS A 57 15.26 11.37 0.55
N LEU A 58 13.97 11.16 0.26
CA LEU A 58 13.30 11.71 -0.92
C LEU A 58 13.28 13.24 -0.91
N ARG A 59 12.87 13.85 0.21
CA ARG A 59 12.91 15.31 0.39
C ARG A 59 14.32 15.87 0.28
N ALA A 60 15.32 15.21 0.89
CA ALA A 60 16.71 15.64 0.80
C ALA A 60 17.24 15.60 -0.64
N ALA A 61 16.89 14.56 -1.40
CA ALA A 61 17.26 14.44 -2.81
C ALA A 61 16.61 15.55 -3.66
N ALA A 62 15.31 15.81 -3.47
CA ALA A 62 14.58 16.90 -4.13
C ALA A 62 15.17 18.28 -3.80
N ALA A 63 15.47 18.54 -2.53
CA ALA A 63 16.10 19.79 -2.10
C ALA A 63 17.50 19.97 -2.72
N SER A 64 18.29 18.90 -2.83
CA SER A 64 19.65 18.96 -3.39
C SER A 64 19.67 19.20 -4.91
N THR A 65 18.61 18.79 -5.61
CA THR A 65 18.49 18.92 -7.08
C THR A 65 17.67 20.13 -7.49
N GLY A 66 16.88 20.70 -6.57
CA GLY A 66 15.91 21.76 -6.86
C GLY A 66 14.67 21.27 -7.62
N CYS A 67 14.46 19.95 -7.70
CA CYS A 67 13.33 19.35 -8.42
C CYS A 67 12.08 19.33 -7.54
N ALA A 68 10.98 19.89 -8.05
CA ALA A 68 9.68 19.89 -7.35
C ALA A 68 8.85 18.63 -7.63
N THR A 69 8.99 18.03 -8.81
CA THR A 69 8.22 16.85 -9.22
C THR A 69 9.06 15.58 -9.17
N VAL A 70 8.39 14.45 -8.97
CA VAL A 70 9.00 13.11 -8.94
C VAL A 70 9.71 12.82 -10.26
N ARG A 71 9.08 13.07 -11.43
CA ARG A 71 9.75 12.83 -12.72
C ARG A 71 11.01 13.67 -12.85
N ALA A 72 10.96 14.97 -12.54
CA ALA A 72 12.11 15.85 -12.66
C ALA A 72 13.27 15.38 -11.78
N LEU A 73 12.97 14.92 -10.55
CA LEU A 73 13.97 14.34 -9.65
C LEU A 73 14.61 13.09 -10.26
N LEU A 74 13.81 12.12 -10.73
CA LEU A 74 14.33 10.88 -11.28
C LEU A 74 15.17 11.12 -12.54
N LEU A 75 14.72 12.00 -13.44
CA LEU A 75 15.50 12.41 -14.63
C LEU A 75 16.83 13.05 -14.22
N ALA A 76 16.82 13.97 -13.26
CA ALA A 76 18.05 14.60 -12.79
C ALA A 76 19.05 13.59 -12.19
N GLU A 77 18.56 12.54 -11.51
CA GLU A 77 19.45 11.48 -10.99
C GLU A 77 20.00 10.57 -12.10
N VAL A 78 19.19 10.27 -13.12
CA VAL A 78 19.62 9.53 -14.33
C VAL A 78 20.66 10.32 -15.13
N ASP A 79 20.39 11.59 -15.42
CA ASP A 79 21.28 12.48 -16.18
C ASP A 79 22.61 12.70 -15.45
N ALA A 80 22.60 12.68 -14.11
CA ALA A 80 23.79 12.73 -13.29
C ALA A 80 24.57 11.39 -13.23
N GLY A 81 24.07 10.33 -13.88
CA GLY A 81 24.70 9.01 -13.89
C GLY A 81 24.71 8.31 -12.53
N LYS A 82 23.77 8.62 -11.63
CA LYS A 82 23.70 8.01 -10.28
C LYS A 82 23.27 6.55 -10.30
N HIS A 83 22.69 6.07 -11.39
CA HIS A 83 22.06 4.75 -11.47
C HIS A 83 22.63 3.93 -12.60
N LEU A 84 22.79 2.63 -12.37
CA LEU A 84 22.94 1.69 -13.47
C LEU A 84 21.53 1.28 -13.88
N GLN A 85 21.04 1.79 -14.99
CA GLN A 85 19.72 1.43 -15.51
C GLN A 85 19.71 -0.04 -15.96
N GLY A 86 18.57 -0.71 -15.75
CA GLY A 86 18.38 -2.12 -16.10
C GLY A 86 17.91 -2.33 -17.53
N ALA A 87 17.89 -3.59 -17.97
CA ALA A 87 17.08 -3.99 -19.12
C ALA A 87 15.60 -4.09 -18.70
N ALA A 88 14.68 -4.13 -19.67
CA ALA A 88 13.27 -4.39 -19.37
C ALA A 88 13.12 -5.69 -18.54
N LEU A 89 12.29 -5.64 -17.49
CA LEU A 89 12.13 -6.73 -16.53
C LEU A 89 11.72 -8.05 -17.23
N PRO A 90 12.34 -9.20 -16.89
CA PRO A 90 11.76 -10.50 -17.22
C PRO A 90 10.46 -10.73 -16.43
N SER A 91 9.61 -11.65 -16.91
CA SER A 91 8.28 -11.92 -16.33
C SER A 91 8.34 -12.29 -14.84
N ALA A 92 7.28 -11.93 -14.10
CA ALA A 92 7.16 -12.06 -12.64
C ALA A 92 7.37 -13.48 -12.06
N ASP A 93 7.31 -14.52 -12.89
CA ASP A 93 7.37 -15.93 -12.47
C ASP A 93 8.80 -16.47 -12.29
N ALA A 94 9.83 -15.62 -12.37
CA ALA A 94 11.21 -16.04 -12.29
C ALA A 94 11.64 -16.27 -10.82
N GLU A 95 11.60 -17.52 -10.38
CA GLU A 95 11.97 -17.93 -9.01
C GLU A 95 13.48 -17.91 -8.74
N ASP A 96 14.32 -17.87 -9.78
CA ASP A 96 15.76 -18.09 -9.65
C ASP A 96 16.56 -16.77 -9.55
N ASP A 97 17.43 -16.64 -8.53
CA ASP A 97 18.24 -15.43 -8.27
C ASP A 97 19.14 -15.05 -9.46
N ALA A 98 19.53 -16.02 -10.29
CA ALA A 98 20.34 -15.82 -11.49
C ALA A 98 19.62 -14.99 -12.58
N THR A 99 18.28 -14.98 -12.59
CA THR A 99 17.46 -14.28 -13.62
C THR A 99 17.04 -12.87 -13.23
N ARG A 100 17.28 -12.44 -11.97
CA ARG A 100 17.08 -11.05 -11.52
C ARG A 100 18.22 -10.10 -11.91
N SER A 101 19.22 -10.60 -12.63
CA SER A 101 20.39 -9.88 -13.12
C SER A 101 20.10 -8.80 -14.18
N GLY A 102 18.83 -8.62 -14.57
CA GLY A 102 18.40 -7.59 -15.53
C GLY A 102 17.87 -6.28 -14.95
N GLY A 103 17.62 -6.20 -13.64
CA GLY A 103 17.08 -4.99 -13.00
C GLY A 103 18.11 -3.85 -12.88
N ALA A 104 17.62 -2.64 -12.60
CA ALA A 104 18.48 -1.50 -12.31
C ALA A 104 19.27 -1.72 -11.00
N THR A 105 20.39 -1.03 -10.88
CA THR A 105 21.11 -0.86 -9.61
C THR A 105 21.08 0.62 -9.23
N LEU A 106 20.19 0.95 -8.29
CA LEU A 106 20.08 2.31 -7.78
C LEU A 106 21.13 2.58 -6.71
N SER A 107 21.70 3.78 -6.71
CA SER A 107 22.56 4.25 -5.61
C SER A 107 21.77 4.38 -4.32
N ASP A 108 22.38 4.09 -3.18
CA ASP A 108 21.83 4.38 -1.85
C ASP A 108 22.89 5.15 -1.04
N PRO A 109 22.61 6.38 -0.60
CA PRO A 109 21.33 7.09 -0.70
C PRO A 109 21.05 7.69 -2.09
N SER A 110 19.78 7.66 -2.49
CA SER A 110 19.22 8.42 -3.63
C SER A 110 17.72 8.67 -3.46
N GLY A 111 17.19 9.63 -4.23
CA GLY A 111 15.74 9.87 -4.31
C GLY A 111 15.02 8.68 -4.93
N ALA A 112 15.57 8.12 -6.01
CA ALA A 112 15.03 6.94 -6.69
C ALA A 112 15.00 5.71 -5.78
N MET A 113 16.02 5.44 -4.96
CA MET A 113 15.95 4.31 -4.03
C MET A 113 14.87 4.53 -2.97
N ALA A 114 14.79 5.75 -2.42
CA ALA A 114 13.80 6.08 -1.40
C ALA A 114 12.36 5.98 -1.92
N LEU A 115 12.08 6.52 -3.10
CA LEU A 115 10.76 6.48 -3.73
C LEU A 115 10.35 5.05 -4.10
N LEU A 116 11.29 4.20 -4.53
CA LEU A 116 11.00 2.79 -4.84
C LEU A 116 10.44 2.06 -3.62
N TRP A 117 11.09 2.24 -2.45
CA TRP A 117 10.64 1.64 -1.20
C TRP A 117 9.32 2.23 -0.72
N LEU A 118 9.09 3.54 -0.90
CA LEU A 118 7.81 4.17 -0.60
C LEU A 118 6.69 3.63 -1.50
N ALA A 119 6.92 3.47 -2.79
CA ALA A 119 5.94 2.90 -3.73
C ALA A 119 5.58 1.45 -3.36
N ARG A 120 6.59 0.63 -3.00
CA ARG A 120 6.37 -0.73 -2.48
C ARG A 120 5.58 -0.73 -1.17
N SER A 121 5.88 0.18 -0.26
CA SER A 121 5.13 0.31 1.00
C SER A 121 3.67 0.72 0.76
N LEU A 122 3.42 1.70 -0.11
CA LEU A 122 2.06 2.09 -0.48
C LEU A 122 1.31 0.93 -1.13
N LYS A 123 1.93 0.24 -2.09
CA LYS A 123 1.36 -0.94 -2.73
C LYS A 123 1.04 -2.05 -1.72
N PHE A 124 1.91 -2.29 -0.75
CA PHE A 124 1.66 -3.23 0.35
C PHE A 124 0.45 -2.80 1.19
N THR A 125 0.39 -1.53 1.61
CA THR A 125 -0.73 -1.01 2.41
C THR A 125 -2.05 -1.09 1.64
N LEU A 126 -2.07 -0.76 0.35
CA LEU A 126 -3.25 -0.91 -0.51
C LEU A 126 -3.71 -2.37 -0.57
N ARG A 127 -2.79 -3.32 -0.78
CA ARG A 127 -3.12 -4.76 -0.80
C ARG A 127 -3.63 -5.27 0.55
N LEU A 128 -3.06 -4.78 1.65
CA LEU A 128 -3.55 -5.08 2.99
C LEU A 128 -4.99 -4.57 3.15
N THR A 129 -5.24 -3.30 2.83
CA THR A 129 -6.56 -2.68 2.95
C THR A 129 -7.61 -3.37 2.05
N GLU A 130 -7.25 -3.72 0.81
CA GLU A 130 -8.09 -4.54 -0.07
C GLU A 130 -8.46 -5.88 0.58
N GLY A 131 -7.48 -6.60 1.16
CA GLY A 131 -7.72 -7.86 1.84
C GLY A 131 -8.62 -7.73 3.08
N LEU A 132 -8.52 -6.62 3.81
CA LEU A 132 -9.43 -6.32 4.93
C LEU A 132 -10.86 -6.07 4.44
N LEU A 133 -11.02 -5.29 3.36
CA LEU A 133 -12.32 -5.02 2.74
C LEU A 133 -13.00 -6.29 2.22
N ASP A 134 -12.23 -7.17 1.59
CA ASP A 134 -12.73 -8.44 1.07
C ASP A 134 -13.13 -9.37 2.22
N GLY A 135 -12.28 -9.50 3.25
CA GLY A 135 -12.61 -10.30 4.43
C GLY A 135 -13.84 -9.79 5.19
N ALA A 136 -14.01 -8.47 5.31
CA ALA A 136 -15.21 -7.88 5.92
C ALA A 136 -16.48 -8.16 5.10
N ARG A 137 -16.39 -8.11 3.76
CA ARG A 137 -17.50 -8.44 2.87
C ARG A 137 -17.91 -9.91 2.98
N ASP A 138 -16.94 -10.81 3.05
CA ASP A 138 -17.16 -12.24 3.18
C ASP A 138 -17.79 -12.58 4.55
N ALA A 139 -17.32 -11.94 5.63
CA ALA A 139 -17.88 -12.10 6.97
C ALA A 139 -19.32 -11.54 7.09
N GLY A 140 -19.65 -10.46 6.38
CA GLY A 140 -21.02 -9.93 6.27
C GLY A 140 -21.93 -10.74 5.34
N GLY A 141 -21.39 -11.79 4.68
CA GLY A 141 -22.02 -12.53 3.60
C GLY A 141 -22.27 -14.00 3.90
N SER A 142 -23.19 -14.32 4.81
CA SER A 142 -23.92 -15.60 4.75
C SER A 142 -25.41 -15.42 5.11
N PRO A 143 -26.32 -15.36 4.11
CA PRO A 143 -27.76 -15.25 4.32
C PRO A 143 -28.44 -16.46 4.98
N GLN A 144 -27.68 -17.49 5.41
CA GLN A 144 -28.24 -18.76 5.89
C GLN A 144 -28.35 -18.88 7.42
N MET A 145 -27.78 -17.95 8.20
CA MET A 145 -27.79 -18.03 9.68
C MET A 145 -28.86 -17.18 10.36
N LEU A 146 -29.34 -16.10 9.73
CA LEU A 146 -30.43 -15.28 10.28
C LEU A 146 -31.77 -16.05 10.38
N ASP A 147 -31.93 -17.16 9.66
CA ASP A 147 -33.11 -18.01 9.74
C ASP A 147 -33.10 -18.98 10.95
N ALA A 148 -31.94 -19.18 11.60
CA ALA A 148 -31.81 -20.09 12.75
C ALA A 148 -32.14 -19.43 14.10
N GLU A 149 -31.91 -18.12 14.24
CA GLU A 149 -32.27 -17.35 15.44
C GLU A 149 -33.79 -17.15 15.62
N LEU A 150 -34.59 -17.43 14.59
CA LEU A 150 -36.05 -17.39 14.66
C LEU A 150 -36.69 -18.66 15.25
N GLN A 151 -35.91 -19.70 15.56
CA GLN A 151 -36.39 -20.95 16.14
C GLN A 151 -35.89 -21.09 17.59
N GLY A 152 -36.48 -20.30 18.48
CA GLY A 152 -36.09 -20.18 19.88
C GLY A 152 -36.07 -21.49 20.67
N ASP A 153 -34.91 -21.84 21.21
CA ASP A 153 -34.75 -22.83 22.27
C ASP A 153 -33.71 -22.31 23.28
N GLU A 154 -34.18 -21.72 24.39
CA GLU A 154 -33.36 -20.92 25.31
C GLU A 154 -32.32 -21.72 26.12
N HIS A 155 -32.44 -23.05 26.17
CA HIS A 155 -31.61 -23.89 27.03
C HIS A 155 -30.29 -24.36 26.38
N LEU A 156 -30.13 -24.14 25.06
CA LEU A 156 -28.92 -24.41 24.27
C LEU A 156 -28.04 -23.16 24.07
N LEU A 157 -28.50 -21.98 24.50
CA LEU A 157 -27.91 -20.68 24.15
C LEU A 157 -26.61 -20.34 24.92
N VAL A 158 -26.41 -20.84 26.14
CA VAL A 158 -25.26 -20.40 26.96
C VAL A 158 -23.94 -21.06 26.53
N GLU A 159 -23.95 -22.33 26.12
CA GLU A 159 -22.76 -23.00 25.56
C GLU A 159 -22.57 -22.66 24.07
N SER A 160 -23.66 -22.44 23.31
CA SER A 160 -23.58 -22.04 21.91
C SER A 160 -23.07 -20.61 21.73
N HIS A 161 -23.38 -19.66 22.63
CA HIS A 161 -22.84 -18.30 22.57
C HIS A 161 -21.33 -18.25 22.80
N GLY A 162 -20.79 -19.13 23.66
CA GLY A 162 -19.33 -19.21 23.88
C GLY A 162 -18.58 -19.77 22.68
N ALA A 163 -19.09 -20.86 22.08
CA ALA A 163 -18.52 -21.45 20.87
C ALA A 163 -18.68 -20.53 19.65
N PHE A 164 -19.82 -19.86 19.53
CA PHE A 164 -20.10 -18.88 18.48
C PHE A 164 -19.22 -17.64 18.60
N ALA A 165 -19.10 -17.05 19.80
CA ALA A 165 -18.19 -15.93 20.02
C ALA A 165 -16.73 -16.31 19.73
N ALA A 166 -16.30 -17.54 20.07
CA ALA A 166 -14.97 -18.04 19.73
C ALA A 166 -14.77 -18.24 18.22
N GLU A 167 -15.80 -18.68 17.49
CA GLU A 167 -15.75 -18.83 16.04
C GLU A 167 -15.74 -17.47 15.33
N LEU A 168 -16.58 -16.53 15.75
CA LEU A 168 -16.60 -15.16 15.25
C LEU A 168 -15.24 -14.46 15.49
N LEU A 169 -14.66 -14.63 16.68
CA LEU A 169 -13.32 -14.14 16.99
C LEU A 169 -12.23 -14.84 16.16
N ARG A 170 -12.36 -16.14 15.87
CA ARG A 170 -11.45 -16.85 14.95
C ARG A 170 -11.55 -16.26 13.55
N GLU A 171 -12.76 -16.10 13.04
CA GLU A 171 -13.04 -15.56 11.71
C GLU A 171 -12.48 -14.15 11.56
N GLN A 172 -12.71 -13.27 12.54
CA GLN A 172 -12.14 -11.91 12.55
C GLN A 172 -10.60 -11.89 12.66
N ASN A 173 -10.00 -12.83 13.38
CA ASN A 173 -8.53 -12.96 13.44
C ASN A 173 -7.93 -13.49 12.12
N HIS A 174 -8.68 -14.31 11.36
CA HIS A 174 -8.24 -14.79 10.04
C HIS A 174 -8.26 -13.70 8.97
N ILE A 175 -9.16 -12.71 9.07
CA ILE A 175 -9.22 -11.59 8.12
C ILE A 175 -7.90 -10.81 8.12
N THR A 176 -7.48 -10.25 9.25
CA THR A 176 -6.30 -9.38 9.30
C THR A 176 -5.01 -10.15 9.04
N SER A 177 -4.85 -11.33 9.65
CA SER A 177 -3.66 -12.16 9.48
C SER A 177 -3.52 -12.72 8.05
N GLY A 178 -4.64 -13.08 7.42
CA GLY A 178 -4.69 -13.48 6.01
C GLY A 178 -4.33 -12.33 5.08
N ALA A 179 -4.96 -11.16 5.28
CA ALA A 179 -4.73 -9.97 4.45
C ALA A 179 -3.27 -9.49 4.50
N ILE A 180 -2.68 -9.40 5.69
CA ILE A 180 -1.29 -8.92 5.82
C ILE A 180 -0.28 -9.88 5.19
N LYS A 181 -0.51 -11.19 5.33
CA LYS A 181 0.36 -12.20 4.73
C LYS A 181 0.27 -12.19 3.21
N ALA A 182 -0.95 -12.11 2.66
CA ALA A 182 -1.18 -12.02 1.22
C ALA A 182 -0.53 -10.77 0.63
N ALA A 183 -0.69 -9.62 1.27
CA ALA A 183 -0.05 -8.36 0.86
C ALA A 183 1.48 -8.46 0.89
N TYR A 184 2.04 -9.06 1.93
CA TYR A 184 3.48 -9.24 2.08
C TYR A 184 4.06 -10.15 0.99
N ASP A 185 3.45 -11.31 0.79
CA ASP A 185 3.88 -12.30 -0.20
C ASP A 185 3.87 -11.71 -1.61
N ALA A 186 2.85 -10.90 -1.93
CA ALA A 186 2.69 -10.28 -3.24
C ALA A 186 3.65 -9.11 -3.51
N VAL A 187 4.00 -8.32 -2.48
CA VAL A 187 4.66 -7.02 -2.71
C VAL A 187 6.08 -6.97 -2.14
N ILE A 188 6.29 -7.40 -0.90
CA ILE A 188 7.53 -7.09 -0.16
C ILE A 188 8.45 -8.31 -0.08
N ARG A 189 7.90 -9.51 0.10
CA ARG A 189 8.64 -10.77 0.22
C ARG A 189 9.70 -11.00 -0.86
N PRO A 190 9.48 -10.68 -2.15
CA PRO A 190 10.49 -10.88 -3.18
C PRO A 190 11.80 -10.14 -2.91
N PHE A 191 11.73 -9.01 -2.19
CA PHE A 191 12.84 -8.09 -1.90
C PHE A 191 13.43 -8.26 -0.49
N HIS A 192 12.82 -9.07 0.37
CA HIS A 192 13.37 -9.35 1.70
C HIS A 192 14.29 -10.57 1.66
N SER A 193 15.46 -10.46 2.29
CA SER A 193 16.32 -11.56 2.67
C SER A 193 15.65 -12.48 3.69
N TRP A 194 16.25 -13.66 3.91
CA TRP A 194 15.72 -14.64 4.85
C TRP A 194 15.48 -14.06 6.26
N LEU A 195 16.41 -13.22 6.75
CA LEU A 195 16.28 -12.62 8.07
C LEU A 195 15.09 -11.65 8.15
N LEU A 196 14.91 -10.78 7.15
CA LEU A 196 13.78 -9.84 7.13
C LEU A 196 12.43 -10.55 6.95
N ARG A 197 12.39 -11.68 6.24
CA ARG A 197 11.19 -12.54 6.19
C ARG A 197 10.81 -13.06 7.58
N LYS A 198 11.80 -13.49 8.37
CA LYS A 198 11.57 -13.95 9.76
C LYS A 198 11.14 -12.83 10.69
N THR A 199 11.74 -11.64 10.56
CA THR A 199 11.29 -10.47 11.32
C THR A 199 9.86 -10.11 10.96
N PHE A 200 9.49 -10.17 9.68
CA PHE A 200 8.11 -9.94 9.25
C PHE A 200 7.15 -10.96 9.87
N ASP A 201 7.43 -12.26 9.81
CA ASP A 201 6.58 -13.30 10.41
C ASP A 201 6.28 -13.02 11.90
N MET A 202 7.28 -12.54 12.64
CA MET A 202 7.17 -12.18 14.06
C MET A 202 6.34 -10.91 14.30
N CYS A 203 6.42 -9.92 13.42
CA CYS A 203 5.59 -8.73 13.49
C CYS A 203 4.14 -9.05 13.11
N ALA A 204 3.93 -9.84 12.06
CA ALA A 204 2.63 -10.24 11.56
C ALA A 204 1.82 -11.01 12.60
N SER A 205 2.47 -11.79 13.47
CA SER A 205 1.79 -12.51 14.56
C SER A 205 1.29 -11.60 15.69
N GLN A 206 1.62 -10.31 15.67
CA GLN A 206 1.21 -9.31 16.68
C GLN A 206 0.20 -8.31 16.14
N VAL A 207 -0.28 -8.50 14.90
CA VAL A 207 -1.26 -7.60 14.31
C VAL A 207 -2.61 -7.82 14.99
N PRO A 208 -3.37 -6.74 15.31
CA PRO A 208 -4.67 -6.87 15.95
C PRO A 208 -5.72 -7.60 15.10
N SER A 209 -6.83 -8.00 15.72
CA SER A 209 -7.99 -8.53 14.99
C SER A 209 -8.61 -7.47 14.07
N PHE A 210 -9.48 -7.86 13.15
CA PHE A 210 -10.16 -6.89 12.28
C PHE A 210 -11.00 -5.88 13.09
N SER A 211 -11.75 -6.34 14.09
CA SER A 211 -12.53 -5.47 14.98
C SER A 211 -11.63 -4.48 15.73
N ASP A 212 -10.49 -4.94 16.26
CA ASP A 212 -9.53 -4.05 16.93
C ASP A 212 -8.97 -3.00 15.97
N VAL A 213 -8.69 -3.37 14.71
CA VAL A 213 -8.24 -2.41 13.68
C VAL A 213 -9.32 -1.34 13.45
N VAL A 214 -10.58 -1.74 13.28
CA VAL A 214 -11.71 -0.79 13.12
C VAL A 214 -11.82 0.12 14.34
N ASP A 215 -11.67 -0.41 15.55
CA ASP A 215 -11.74 0.37 16.79
C ASP A 215 -10.58 1.36 16.95
N LEU A 216 -9.37 0.94 16.60
CA LEU A 216 -8.19 1.80 16.67
C LEU A 216 -8.29 2.96 15.68
N LEU A 217 -8.70 2.67 14.44
CA LEU A 217 -8.85 3.69 13.40
C LEU A 217 -10.06 4.61 13.64
N GLY A 218 -11.14 4.06 14.19
CA GLY A 218 -12.40 4.74 14.44
C GLY A 218 -12.57 5.27 15.86
N SER A 219 -11.50 5.41 16.64
CA SER A 219 -11.56 5.75 18.08
C SER A 219 -12.27 7.08 18.42
N GLY A 220 -12.54 7.94 17.44
CA GLY A 220 -13.34 9.17 17.59
C GLY A 220 -14.76 9.10 17.02
N LEU A 221 -15.17 7.95 16.46
CA LEU A 221 -16.48 7.74 15.83
C LEU A 221 -17.44 7.04 16.81
N GLY A 222 -18.74 7.34 16.67
CA GLY A 222 -19.78 6.62 17.40
C GLY A 222 -19.92 5.18 16.91
N ASP A 223 -20.24 4.27 17.83
CA ASP A 223 -20.22 2.81 17.56
C ASP A 223 -21.15 2.40 16.41
N ALA A 224 -22.29 3.07 16.24
CA ALA A 224 -23.28 2.75 15.19
C ALA A 224 -22.77 2.97 13.76
N ASP A 225 -21.87 3.94 13.56
CA ASP A 225 -21.39 4.34 12.22
C ASP A 225 -19.92 3.98 11.99
N ARG A 226 -19.22 3.53 13.04
CA ARG A 226 -17.75 3.35 13.05
C ARG A 226 -17.27 2.44 11.93
N GLU A 227 -17.76 1.20 11.90
CA GLU A 227 -17.31 0.21 10.92
C GLU A 227 -17.64 0.65 9.50
N VAL A 228 -18.85 1.16 9.26
CA VAL A 228 -19.30 1.64 7.96
C VAL A 228 -18.39 2.76 7.43
N GLN A 229 -18.08 3.75 8.28
CA GLN A 229 -17.22 4.86 7.91
C GLN A 229 -15.78 4.40 7.65
N ILE A 230 -15.23 3.53 8.50
CA ILE A 230 -13.86 3.01 8.32
C ILE A 230 -13.74 2.20 7.03
N LEU A 231 -14.72 1.34 6.72
CA LEU A 231 -14.76 0.59 5.46
C LEU A 231 -14.87 1.52 4.24
N ALA A 232 -15.67 2.60 4.34
CA ALA A 232 -15.78 3.60 3.28
C ALA A 232 -14.46 4.35 3.05
N ASP A 233 -13.76 4.73 4.11
CA ASP A 233 -12.46 5.41 4.05
C ASP A 233 -11.36 4.48 3.52
N MET A 234 -11.38 3.19 3.89
CA MET A 234 -10.51 2.17 3.32
C MET A 234 -10.72 2.02 1.81
N ALA A 235 -11.98 1.96 1.36
CA ALA A 235 -12.31 1.86 -0.07
C ALA A 235 -11.89 3.12 -0.85
N LEU A 236 -12.08 4.30 -0.25
CA LEU A 236 -11.59 5.57 -0.80
C LEU A 236 -10.06 5.56 -0.91
N PHE A 237 -9.35 5.17 0.15
CA PHE A 237 -7.89 5.07 0.14
C PHE A 237 -7.38 4.14 -0.97
N CYS A 238 -7.98 2.96 -1.14
CA CYS A 238 -7.62 2.06 -2.24
C CYS A 238 -7.85 2.71 -3.60
N ARG A 239 -9.02 3.30 -3.82
CA ARG A 239 -9.38 3.91 -5.11
C ARG A 239 -8.44 5.04 -5.50
N GLU A 240 -8.08 5.92 -4.57
CA GLU A 240 -7.24 7.09 -4.86
C GLU A 240 -5.73 6.74 -4.82
N GLY A 241 -5.33 5.71 -4.05
CA GLY A 241 -3.93 5.30 -3.91
C GLY A 241 -3.42 4.47 -5.09
N SER A 242 -4.24 3.62 -5.70
CA SER A 242 -3.81 2.75 -6.80
C SER A 242 -3.28 3.52 -8.02
N PRO A 243 -3.91 4.62 -8.49
CA PRO A 243 -3.35 5.44 -9.58
C PRO A 243 -1.99 6.04 -9.25
N VAL A 244 -1.71 6.39 -7.99
CA VAL A 244 -0.41 6.94 -7.56
C VAL A 244 0.69 5.89 -7.69
N VAL A 245 0.45 4.65 -7.22
CA VAL A 245 1.40 3.54 -7.40
C VAL A 245 1.62 3.26 -8.88
N ALA A 246 0.55 3.18 -9.68
CA ALA A 246 0.66 2.93 -11.11
C ALA A 246 1.47 4.02 -11.84
N ALA A 247 1.29 5.29 -11.47
CA ALA A 247 2.07 6.38 -12.02
C ALA A 247 3.57 6.30 -11.65
N ILE A 248 3.89 5.93 -10.41
CA ILE A 248 5.29 5.72 -9.99
C ILE A 248 5.89 4.51 -10.73
N GLU A 249 5.19 3.38 -10.78
CA GLU A 249 5.67 2.17 -11.50
C GLU A 249 5.89 2.44 -12.99
N ALA A 250 5.00 3.21 -13.63
CA ALA A 250 5.18 3.64 -15.01
C ALA A 250 6.45 4.49 -15.19
N LEU A 251 6.73 5.43 -14.28
CA LEU A 251 7.97 6.20 -14.31
C LEU A 251 9.22 5.31 -14.15
N TYR A 252 9.19 4.33 -13.25
CA TYR A 252 10.31 3.40 -13.07
C TYR A 252 10.53 2.52 -14.28
N SER A 253 9.44 2.08 -14.92
CA SER A 253 9.50 1.33 -16.17
C SER A 253 10.08 2.19 -17.30
N ASP A 254 9.55 3.39 -17.51
CA ASP A 254 9.99 4.34 -18.55
C ASP A 254 11.47 4.69 -18.41
N LEU A 255 11.94 4.89 -17.18
CA LEU A 255 13.32 5.26 -16.86
C LEU A 255 14.22 4.05 -16.60
N GLN A 256 13.71 2.82 -16.70
CA GLN A 256 14.46 1.58 -16.43
C GLN A 256 15.16 1.58 -15.06
N LEU A 257 14.43 1.99 -14.02
CA LEU A 257 14.92 2.18 -12.65
C LEU A 257 14.47 1.08 -11.67
N GLU A 258 13.77 0.04 -12.12
CA GLU A 258 13.29 -1.02 -11.22
C GLU A 258 14.46 -1.84 -10.64
N ASP A 259 14.72 -1.68 -9.34
CA ASP A 259 15.79 -2.38 -8.62
C ASP A 259 15.26 -3.62 -7.89
N LEU A 260 15.65 -4.80 -8.37
CA LEU A 260 15.15 -6.09 -7.87
C LEU A 260 15.98 -6.69 -6.73
N ARG A 261 17.00 -5.99 -6.23
CA ARG A 261 17.89 -6.52 -5.20
C ARG A 261 17.14 -6.78 -3.90
N ARG A 262 17.56 -7.83 -3.20
CA ARG A 262 17.10 -8.11 -1.85
C ARG A 262 17.88 -7.28 -0.83
N VAL A 263 17.19 -6.89 0.23
CA VAL A 263 17.76 -6.27 1.45
C VAL A 263 17.75 -7.23 2.63
#